data_AF-A0A415HYG0-F1
#
_entry.id   AF-A0A415HYG0-F1
#
_cell.length_a   1.000
_cell.length_b   1.000
_cell.length_c   1.000
_cell.angle_alpha   90.00
_cell.angle_beta   90.00
_cell.angle_gamma   90.00
#
_symmetry.space_group_name_H-M   'P 1'
#
loop_
_entity.id
_entity.type
_entity.pdbx_description
1 polymer ?
#
loop_
_entity_poly.entity_id
_entity_poly.type
_entity_poly.pdbx_seq_one_letter_code
_entity_poly.pdbx_strand_id
1 'polypeptide(L)'
;MKFKYHIILLFTLCFCLEMKSQTIAVKSNLLYDLTSSINAGIELGLSPHWTLDISGNYNGWTMSHDRRWKHWAVQPEVRYWLCDRFGAHFFGAHLHGGQYNIGGFDGRVKFLGTDARKLKNTRYQGWFIGGGVAYGYAWLLGHHWNLETEIGFGYSYTRYDKFRCAGCGKKVETNKPHHYVGPTKAAINLVYLF
;
A
#
# COMPACT_ATOMS: atom_id res chain seq x y z
N MET A 1 13.25 26.31 -54.21
CA MET A 1 12.45 26.79 -53.05
C MET A 1 11.51 25.73 -52.45
N LYS A 2 11.02 24.74 -53.21
CA LYS A 2 10.09 23.70 -52.71
C LYS A 2 10.68 22.74 -51.65
N PHE A 3 12.00 22.50 -51.69
CA PHE A 3 12.68 21.58 -50.76
C PHE A 3 12.76 22.09 -49.31
N LYS A 4 12.79 23.42 -49.10
CA LYS A 4 12.86 24.02 -47.75
C LYS A 4 11.58 23.80 -46.93
N TYR A 5 10.42 23.79 -47.58
CA TYR A 5 9.12 23.58 -46.90
C TYR A 5 8.92 22.14 -46.45
N HIS A 6 9.47 21.16 -47.19
CA HIS A 6 9.40 19.75 -46.80
C HIS A 6 10.25 19.45 -45.55
N ILE A 7 11.40 20.10 -45.39
CA ILE A 7 12.24 19.95 -44.20
C ILE A 7 11.56 20.54 -42.96
N ILE A 8 10.91 21.70 -43.09
CA ILE A 8 10.17 22.33 -41.98
C ILE A 8 8.97 21.46 -41.57
N LEU A 9 8.25 20.88 -42.55
CA LEU A 9 7.12 19.98 -42.30
C LEU A 9 7.56 18.66 -41.63
N LEU A 10 8.72 18.11 -42.02
CA LEU A 10 9.28 16.92 -41.38
C LEU A 10 9.73 17.21 -39.93
N PHE A 11 10.27 18.40 -39.68
CA PHE A 11 10.71 18.83 -38.35
C PHE A 11 9.53 19.09 -37.41
N THR A 12 8.43 19.66 -37.90
CA THR A 12 7.20 19.84 -37.09
C THR A 12 6.46 18.53 -36.82
N LEU A 13 6.51 17.56 -37.74
CA LEU A 13 5.97 16.21 -37.50
C LEU A 13 6.75 15.43 -36.42
N CYS A 14 8.05 15.67 -36.25
CA CYS A 14 8.83 15.10 -35.14
C CYS A 14 8.46 15.67 -33.75
N PHE A 15 7.87 16.87 -33.67
CA PHE A 15 7.45 17.49 -32.41
C PHE A 15 6.04 17.08 -31.94
N CYS A 16 5.28 16.35 -32.76
CA CYS A 16 3.93 15.86 -32.42
C CYS A 16 3.90 14.38 -32.02
N LEU A 17 5.05 13.77 -31.74
CA LEU A 17 5.07 12.47 -31.09
C LEU A 17 4.72 12.69 -29.62
N GLU A 18 3.44 12.49 -29.27
CA GLU A 18 3.09 12.17 -27.89
C GLU A 18 3.89 10.92 -27.49
N MET A 19 5.03 11.14 -26.86
CA MET A 19 5.74 10.08 -26.15
C MET A 19 4.74 9.55 -25.13
N LYS A 20 4.27 8.31 -25.31
CA LYS A 20 3.49 7.64 -24.27
C LYS A 20 4.41 7.47 -23.06
N SER A 21 4.34 8.45 -22.16
CA SER A 21 4.91 8.37 -20.80
C SER A 21 4.33 7.12 -20.14
N GLN A 22 5.12 6.44 -19.29
CA GLN A 22 4.68 5.20 -18.67
C GLN A 22 3.33 5.41 -18.00
N THR A 23 2.29 4.74 -18.45
CA THR A 23 0.91 5.03 -18.00
C THR A 23 0.45 4.10 -16.90
N ILE A 24 1.10 2.94 -16.78
CA ILE A 24 0.73 1.86 -15.87
C ILE A 24 1.99 1.42 -15.13
N ALA A 25 1.86 1.28 -13.83
CA ALA A 25 2.88 0.68 -12.99
C ALA A 25 2.31 -0.55 -12.28
N VAL A 26 3.13 -1.57 -12.10
CA VAL A 26 2.86 -2.68 -11.18
C VAL A 26 3.88 -2.67 -10.07
N LYS A 27 3.46 -3.02 -8.85
CA LYS A 27 4.34 -2.95 -7.69
C LYS A 27 4.13 -4.09 -6.70
N SER A 28 5.22 -4.42 -6.02
CA SER A 28 5.23 -5.30 -4.86
C SER A 28 6.00 -4.63 -3.72
N ASN A 29 5.46 -4.69 -2.52
CA ASN A 29 6.02 -4.19 -1.27
C ASN A 29 6.87 -5.29 -0.61
N LEU A 30 8.18 -5.08 -0.62
CA LEU A 30 9.17 -6.01 -0.09
C LEU A 30 9.05 -6.19 1.44
N LEU A 31 8.43 -5.24 2.16
CA LEU A 31 8.19 -5.40 3.60
C LEU A 31 7.17 -6.49 3.91
N TYR A 32 6.18 -6.71 3.02
CA TYR A 32 5.16 -7.73 3.24
C TYR A 32 5.69 -9.14 2.98
N ASP A 33 6.71 -9.28 2.14
CA ASP A 33 7.42 -10.54 1.92
C ASP A 33 8.10 -11.04 3.22
N LEU A 34 8.60 -10.11 4.05
CA LEU A 34 9.16 -10.42 5.37
C LEU A 34 8.11 -11.00 6.33
N THR A 35 6.85 -10.59 6.19
CA THR A 35 5.72 -11.16 6.94
C THR A 35 5.08 -12.35 6.24
N SER A 36 5.73 -12.88 5.19
CA SER A 36 5.18 -13.90 4.30
C SER A 36 3.75 -13.51 3.93
N SER A 37 3.53 -12.37 3.30
CA SER A 37 2.22 -11.94 2.84
C SER A 37 2.33 -11.61 1.36
N ILE A 38 1.50 -12.27 0.54
CA ILE A 38 1.45 -11.98 -0.89
C ILE A 38 0.83 -10.60 -1.03
N ASN A 39 1.44 -9.75 -1.85
CA ASN A 39 0.96 -8.41 -2.07
C ASN A 39 1.24 -7.97 -3.50
N ALA A 40 0.37 -7.13 -4.05
CA ALA A 40 0.51 -6.57 -5.38
C ALA A 40 -0.27 -5.25 -5.46
N GLY A 41 0.19 -4.35 -6.31
CA GLY A 41 -0.53 -3.12 -6.63
C GLY A 41 -0.41 -2.76 -8.10
N ILE A 42 -1.41 -2.03 -8.58
CA ILE A 42 -1.45 -1.43 -9.91
C ILE A 42 -1.65 0.07 -9.72
N GLU A 43 -0.84 0.87 -10.39
CA GLU A 43 -0.95 2.32 -10.37
C GLU A 43 -1.09 2.87 -11.77
N LEU A 44 -2.12 3.69 -11.97
CA LEU A 44 -2.48 4.29 -13.24
C LEU A 44 -2.16 5.78 -13.20
N GLY A 45 -1.37 6.26 -14.15
CA GLY A 45 -1.13 7.68 -14.26
C GLY A 45 -2.29 8.39 -14.96
N LEU A 46 -2.92 9.32 -14.25
CA LEU A 46 -4.10 10.07 -14.69
C LEU A 46 -3.72 11.38 -15.39
N SER A 47 -2.68 12.04 -14.91
CA SER A 47 -2.11 13.27 -15.47
C SER A 47 -0.62 13.36 -15.09
N PRO A 48 0.14 14.36 -15.59
CA PRO A 48 1.57 14.49 -15.26
C PRO A 48 1.87 14.50 -13.75
N HIS A 49 0.97 15.03 -12.92
CA HIS A 49 1.18 15.10 -11.47
C HIS A 49 0.28 14.17 -10.66
N TRP A 50 -0.60 13.39 -11.29
CA TRP A 50 -1.58 12.59 -10.56
C TRP A 50 -1.60 11.15 -11.00
N THR A 51 -1.60 10.24 -10.01
CA THR A 51 -1.76 8.81 -10.22
C THR A 51 -2.82 8.24 -9.28
N LEU A 52 -3.41 7.11 -9.67
CA LEU A 52 -4.34 6.33 -8.87
C LEU A 52 -3.74 4.94 -8.66
N ASP A 53 -3.48 4.61 -7.40
CA ASP A 53 -2.98 3.32 -6.96
C ASP A 53 -4.11 2.47 -6.36
N ILE A 54 -4.09 1.17 -6.65
CA ILE A 54 -4.87 0.16 -5.96
C ILE A 54 -3.93 -0.97 -5.57
N SER A 55 -3.69 -1.10 -4.27
CA SER A 55 -2.85 -2.17 -3.72
C SER A 55 -3.65 -3.13 -2.86
N GLY A 56 -3.24 -4.39 -2.83
CA GLY A 56 -3.85 -5.43 -2.01
C GLY A 56 -2.80 -6.32 -1.38
N ASN A 57 -3.12 -6.87 -0.21
CA ASN A 57 -2.30 -7.87 0.44
C ASN A 57 -3.14 -9.02 1.01
N TYR A 58 -2.53 -10.20 1.10
CA TYR A 58 -3.16 -11.41 1.57
C TYR A 58 -2.16 -12.28 2.34
N ASN A 59 -2.61 -12.81 3.47
CA ASN A 59 -1.94 -13.87 4.20
C ASN A 59 -2.99 -14.90 4.67
N GLY A 60 -2.84 -16.14 4.23
CA GLY A 60 -3.78 -17.23 4.53
C GLY A 60 -3.24 -18.31 5.48
N TRP A 61 -1.95 -18.27 5.81
CA TRP A 61 -1.26 -19.38 6.48
C TRP A 61 -1.09 -19.17 7.97
N THR A 62 -0.88 -20.28 8.68
CA THR A 62 -0.49 -20.26 10.09
C THR A 62 1.03 -20.20 10.15
N MET A 63 1.58 -19.24 10.88
CA MET A 63 3.02 -19.11 11.06
C MET A 63 3.53 -20.12 12.09
N SER A 64 4.84 -20.30 12.17
CA SER A 64 5.47 -21.17 13.18
C SER A 64 5.06 -20.80 14.61
N HIS A 65 4.99 -21.81 15.49
CA HIS A 65 4.59 -21.69 16.90
C HIS A 65 3.12 -21.27 17.12
N ASP A 66 2.20 -21.81 16.31
CA ASP A 66 0.74 -21.55 16.37
C ASP A 66 0.33 -20.07 16.22
N ARG A 67 1.26 -19.23 15.76
CA ARG A 67 1.01 -17.82 15.52
C ARG A 67 0.10 -17.66 14.31
N ARG A 68 -0.94 -16.86 14.47
CA ARG A 68 -1.93 -16.62 13.41
C ARG A 68 -1.79 -15.21 12.94
N TRP A 69 -1.36 -15.04 11.70
CA TRP A 69 -1.37 -13.76 10.99
C TRP A 69 -2.10 -14.01 9.68
N LYS A 70 -3.43 -13.97 9.72
CA LYS A 70 -4.23 -14.11 8.51
C LYS A 70 -4.97 -12.82 8.25
N HIS A 71 -4.88 -12.31 7.04
CA HIS A 71 -5.59 -11.10 6.65
C HIS A 71 -5.76 -11.04 5.14
N TRP A 72 -6.72 -10.21 4.73
CA TRP A 72 -6.71 -9.61 3.42
C TRP A 72 -7.02 -8.13 3.60
N ALA A 73 -6.35 -7.28 2.83
CA ALA A 73 -6.67 -5.86 2.79
C ALA A 73 -6.52 -5.31 1.38
N VAL A 74 -7.28 -4.27 1.11
CA VAL A 74 -7.20 -3.47 -0.12
C VAL A 74 -7.04 -2.01 0.29
N GLN A 75 -6.21 -1.30 -0.44
CA GLN A 75 -5.84 0.07 -0.16
C GLN A 75 -5.75 0.87 -1.47
N PRO A 76 -6.86 1.50 -1.91
CA PRO A 76 -6.81 2.49 -2.97
C PRO A 76 -6.24 3.81 -2.47
N GLU A 77 -5.48 4.49 -3.31
CA GLU A 77 -4.79 5.73 -2.99
C GLU A 77 -4.69 6.64 -4.21
N VAL A 78 -5.03 7.92 -4.01
CA VAL A 78 -4.72 8.96 -5.00
C VAL A 78 -3.39 9.60 -4.61
N ARG A 79 -2.50 9.79 -5.57
CA ARG A 79 -1.17 10.37 -5.34
C ARG A 79 -0.96 11.61 -6.18
N TYR A 80 -0.40 12.63 -5.54
CA TYR A 80 0.07 13.86 -6.15
C TYR A 80 1.60 13.90 -6.15
N TRP A 81 2.20 13.97 -7.32
CA TRP A 81 3.63 14.03 -7.54
C TRP A 81 4.10 15.48 -7.66
N LEU A 82 5.18 15.84 -6.96
CA LEU A 82 5.71 17.21 -6.98
C LEU A 82 6.46 17.53 -8.28
N CYS A 83 6.98 16.50 -8.95
CA CYS A 83 7.56 16.55 -10.28
C CYS A 83 6.65 15.76 -11.23
N ASP A 84 7.20 15.13 -12.26
CA ASP A 84 6.41 14.21 -13.09
C ASP A 84 6.06 12.92 -12.32
N ARG A 85 4.97 12.27 -12.72
CA ARG A 85 4.49 11.02 -12.12
C ARG A 85 5.57 9.95 -12.15
N PHE A 86 5.56 9.06 -11.16
CA PHE A 86 6.56 7.99 -11.00
C PHE A 86 7.99 8.49 -10.74
N GLY A 87 8.19 9.73 -10.28
CA GLY A 87 9.52 10.23 -9.97
C GLY A 87 9.58 11.14 -8.75
N ALA A 88 10.60 10.92 -7.91
CA ALA A 88 10.88 11.74 -6.73
C ALA A 88 9.70 11.78 -5.73
N HIS A 89 9.38 12.96 -5.22
CA HIS A 89 8.46 13.14 -4.09
C HIS A 89 6.99 13.06 -4.51
N PHE A 90 6.19 12.40 -3.69
CA PHE A 90 4.74 12.43 -3.80
C PHE A 90 4.04 12.44 -2.44
N PHE A 91 2.79 12.92 -2.46
CA PHE A 91 1.85 12.84 -1.36
C PHE A 91 0.67 11.98 -1.75
N GLY A 92 0.24 11.08 -0.87
CA GLY A 92 -0.89 10.18 -1.07
C GLY A 92 -2.04 10.50 -0.12
N ALA A 93 -3.26 10.25 -0.58
CA ALA A 93 -4.44 10.11 0.28
C ALA A 93 -5.08 8.75 0.00
N HIS A 94 -5.19 7.92 1.04
CA HIS A 94 -5.60 6.54 0.90
C HIS A 94 -6.81 6.18 1.74
N LEU A 95 -7.57 5.22 1.24
CA LEU A 95 -8.52 4.45 2.03
C LEU A 95 -7.95 3.05 2.20
N HIS A 96 -8.29 2.38 3.29
CA HIS A 96 -7.92 0.98 3.48
C HIS A 96 -9.06 0.23 4.14
N GLY A 97 -9.15 -1.06 3.84
CA GLY A 97 -10.12 -1.93 4.48
C GLY A 97 -9.80 -3.38 4.24
N GLY A 98 -10.33 -4.23 5.12
CA GLY A 98 -10.04 -5.65 5.05
C GLY A 98 -10.52 -6.42 6.26
N GLN A 99 -10.12 -7.68 6.31
CA GLN A 99 -10.36 -8.56 7.45
C GLN A 99 -9.05 -9.12 7.97
N TYR A 100 -9.03 -9.40 9.26
CA TYR A 100 -7.87 -9.95 9.92
C TYR A 100 -8.26 -10.99 10.96
N ASN A 101 -7.30 -11.86 11.24
CA ASN A 101 -7.30 -12.86 12.29
C ASN A 101 -5.87 -12.98 12.80
N ILE A 102 -5.56 -12.20 13.84
CA ILE A 102 -4.21 -12.03 14.37
C ILE A 102 -4.10 -12.45 15.83
N GLY A 103 -3.07 -13.21 16.19
CA GLY A 103 -2.77 -13.60 17.57
C GLY A 103 -1.51 -14.44 17.70
N GLY A 104 -0.94 -14.48 18.91
CA GLY A 104 0.32 -15.16 19.20
C GLY A 104 1.58 -14.30 18.98
N PHE A 105 1.43 -12.98 18.81
CA PHE A 105 2.57 -12.06 18.58
C PHE A 105 2.77 -11.14 19.78
N ASP A 106 4.01 -11.05 20.28
CA ASP A 106 4.38 -10.06 21.28
C ASP A 106 4.69 -8.73 20.59
N GLY A 107 3.64 -7.99 20.22
CA GLY A 107 3.79 -6.68 19.62
C GLY A 107 4.35 -5.71 20.66
N ARG A 108 5.64 -5.38 20.58
CA ARG A 108 6.32 -4.47 21.53
C ARG A 108 5.93 -2.99 21.36
N VAL A 109 4.79 -2.71 20.72
CA VAL A 109 4.34 -1.37 20.36
C VAL A 109 3.06 -1.04 21.12
N LYS A 110 3.08 0.09 21.84
CA LYS A 110 1.90 0.73 22.41
C LYS A 110 1.79 2.11 21.77
N PHE A 111 0.73 2.34 21.01
CA PHE A 111 0.54 3.58 20.28
C PHE A 111 -0.93 4.00 20.31
N LEU A 112 -1.22 5.23 20.75
CA LEU A 112 -2.54 5.89 20.75
C LEU A 112 -3.74 4.95 21.04
N GLY A 113 -3.74 4.29 22.20
CA GLY A 113 -4.85 3.42 22.63
C GLY A 113 -4.83 1.99 22.07
N THR A 114 -3.89 1.67 21.18
CA THR A 114 -3.58 0.30 20.75
C THR A 114 -2.41 -0.25 21.55
N ASP A 115 -2.62 -1.42 22.16
CA ASP A 115 -1.58 -2.15 22.89
C ASP A 115 -1.37 -3.51 22.22
N ALA A 116 -0.34 -3.59 21.36
CA ALA A 116 -0.05 -4.79 20.57
C ALA A 116 0.50 -5.94 21.43
N ARG A 117 0.89 -5.68 22.70
CA ARG A 117 1.34 -6.73 23.64
C ARG A 117 0.21 -7.70 23.99
N LYS A 118 -1.04 -7.24 23.89
CA LYS A 118 -2.23 -8.09 24.10
C LYS A 118 -2.33 -9.23 23.09
N LEU A 119 -1.72 -9.07 21.90
CA LEU A 119 -1.69 -10.11 20.86
C LEU A 119 -0.87 -11.34 21.27
N LYS A 120 -0.02 -11.25 22.32
CA LYS A 120 0.81 -12.36 22.77
C LYS A 120 -0.03 -13.55 23.23
N ASN A 121 -1.03 -13.24 24.06
CA ASN A 121 -1.85 -14.25 24.75
C ASN A 121 -3.28 -14.31 24.22
N THR A 122 -3.68 -13.44 23.28
CA THR A 122 -5.06 -13.42 22.77
C THR A 122 -5.09 -13.31 21.25
N ARG A 123 -6.19 -13.76 20.65
CA ARG A 123 -6.42 -13.67 19.21
C ARG A 123 -7.59 -12.75 18.93
N TYR A 124 -7.43 -11.89 17.94
CA TYR A 124 -8.45 -10.95 17.49
C TYR A 124 -8.82 -11.29 16.06
N GLN A 125 -10.12 -11.38 15.80
CA GLN A 125 -10.65 -11.61 14.47
C GLN A 125 -11.72 -10.58 14.17
N GLY A 126 -11.60 -9.88 13.05
CA GLY A 126 -12.47 -8.76 12.76
C GLY A 126 -12.28 -8.20 11.36
N TRP A 127 -12.93 -7.06 11.14
CA TRP A 127 -12.78 -6.25 9.95
C TRP A 127 -12.38 -4.84 10.33
N PHE A 128 -11.78 -4.14 9.40
CA PHE A 128 -11.41 -2.73 9.57
C PHE A 128 -11.69 -1.94 8.30
N ILE A 129 -11.91 -0.65 8.48
CA ILE A 129 -11.99 0.34 7.41
C ILE A 129 -11.41 1.65 7.91
N GLY A 130 -10.79 2.41 7.03
CA GLY A 130 -10.24 3.70 7.39
C GLY A 130 -9.58 4.38 6.22
N GLY A 131 -8.75 5.36 6.54
CA GLY A 131 -7.98 6.10 5.57
C GLY A 131 -6.95 6.99 6.24
N GLY A 132 -6.12 7.60 5.42
CA GLY A 132 -5.03 8.44 5.90
C GLY A 132 -4.37 9.19 4.77
N VAL A 133 -3.24 9.78 5.11
CA VAL A 133 -2.34 10.42 4.16
C VAL A 133 -1.00 9.73 4.19
N ALA A 134 -0.29 9.82 3.09
CA ALA A 134 1.04 9.24 2.92
C ALA A 134 1.99 10.24 2.29
N TYR A 135 3.26 10.03 2.54
CA TYR A 135 4.35 10.69 1.85
C TYR A 135 5.33 9.62 1.40
N GLY A 136 5.81 9.77 0.18
CA GLY A 136 6.80 8.86 -0.37
C GLY A 136 7.79 9.51 -1.32
N TYR A 137 8.80 8.72 -1.64
CA TYR A 137 9.86 9.09 -2.57
C TYR A 137 10.17 7.91 -3.49
N ALA A 138 10.20 8.16 -4.79
CA ALA A 138 10.57 7.20 -5.82
C ALA A 138 11.95 7.51 -6.42
N TRP A 139 12.87 6.55 -6.32
CA TRP A 139 14.13 6.53 -7.05
C TRP A 139 13.95 5.80 -8.37
N LEU A 140 14.38 6.45 -9.46
CA LEU A 140 14.44 5.83 -10.78
C LEU A 140 15.69 4.96 -10.85
N LEU A 141 15.52 3.64 -10.96
CA LEU A 141 16.63 2.69 -11.10
C LEU A 141 16.99 2.44 -12.57
N GLY A 142 16.05 2.68 -13.48
CA GLY A 142 16.25 2.54 -14.93
C GLY A 142 15.01 2.96 -15.72
N HIS A 143 14.93 2.54 -16.98
CA HIS A 143 13.81 2.92 -17.87
C HIS A 143 12.45 2.36 -17.44
N HIS A 144 12.43 1.21 -16.76
CA HIS A 144 11.19 0.55 -16.33
C HIS A 144 11.15 0.26 -14.83
N TRP A 145 12.25 0.42 -14.10
CA TRP A 145 12.31 0.03 -12.70
C TRP A 145 12.47 1.23 -11.79
N ASN A 146 11.62 1.31 -10.78
CA ASN A 146 11.74 2.25 -9.68
C ASN A 146 11.77 1.51 -8.33
N LEU A 147 12.44 2.14 -7.38
CA LEU A 147 12.31 1.82 -5.96
C LEU A 147 11.51 2.95 -5.30
N GLU A 148 10.50 2.63 -4.52
CA GLU A 148 9.71 3.62 -3.80
C GLU A 148 9.71 3.31 -2.31
N THR A 149 9.88 4.35 -1.49
CA THR A 149 9.62 4.27 -0.05
C THR A 149 8.44 5.14 0.30
N GLU A 150 7.64 4.67 1.25
CA GLU A 150 6.43 5.37 1.63
C GLU A 150 6.07 5.12 3.09
N ILE A 151 5.64 6.18 3.76
CA ILE A 151 5.07 6.12 5.10
C ILE A 151 3.75 6.87 5.13
N GLY A 152 2.75 6.27 5.76
CA GLY A 152 1.43 6.84 5.87
C GLY A 152 0.89 6.78 7.28
N PHE A 153 0.15 7.82 7.64
CA PHE A 153 -0.49 7.98 8.94
C PHE A 153 -1.96 8.24 8.73
N GLY A 154 -2.80 7.64 9.58
CA GLY A 154 -4.23 7.73 9.39
C GLY A 154 -5.02 7.16 10.55
N TYR A 155 -6.28 6.90 10.25
CA TYR A 155 -7.28 6.39 11.18
C TYR A 155 -7.88 5.09 10.64
N SER A 156 -8.13 4.14 11.54
CA SER A 156 -8.86 2.90 11.24
C SER A 156 -9.93 2.67 12.29
N TYR A 157 -11.16 2.47 11.82
CA TYR A 157 -12.21 1.88 12.62
C TYR A 157 -12.18 0.35 12.48
N THR A 158 -12.36 -0.37 13.57
CA THR A 158 -12.46 -1.82 13.54
C THR A 158 -13.51 -2.35 14.49
N ARG A 159 -14.12 -3.48 14.10
CA ARG A 159 -14.88 -4.33 15.01
C ARG A 159 -14.30 -5.72 15.04
N TYR A 160 -14.12 -6.25 16.24
CA TYR A 160 -13.49 -7.56 16.44
C TYR A 160 -14.16 -8.42 17.49
N ASP A 161 -13.95 -9.72 17.32
CA ASP A 161 -14.11 -10.75 18.34
C ASP A 161 -12.74 -11.07 18.94
N LYS A 162 -12.71 -11.25 20.26
CA LYS A 162 -11.51 -11.62 21.00
C LYS A 162 -11.63 -13.06 21.47
N PHE A 163 -10.56 -13.82 21.33
CA PHE A 163 -10.42 -15.20 21.74
C PHE A 163 -9.34 -15.32 22.80
N ARG A 164 -9.53 -16.26 23.74
CA ARG A 164 -8.67 -16.41 24.92
C ARG A 164 -7.20 -16.70 24.59
N CYS A 165 -6.90 -17.31 23.44
CA CYS A 165 -5.55 -17.63 22.99
C CYS A 165 -5.49 -17.81 21.46
N ALA A 166 -4.28 -17.92 20.90
CA ALA A 166 -4.03 -18.06 19.46
C ALA A 166 -4.63 -19.34 18.86
N GLY A 167 -4.51 -20.48 19.54
CA GLY A 167 -4.98 -21.78 19.07
C GLY A 167 -6.41 -22.16 19.49
N CYS A 168 -6.98 -21.50 20.50
CA CYS A 168 -8.25 -21.91 21.08
C CYS A 168 -9.48 -21.20 20.48
N GLY A 169 -10.61 -21.90 20.48
CA GLY A 169 -11.88 -21.43 19.90
C GLY A 169 -12.77 -20.63 20.85
N LYS A 170 -12.42 -20.51 22.14
CA LYS A 170 -13.28 -19.83 23.13
C LYS A 170 -13.25 -18.31 22.95
N LYS A 171 -14.36 -17.77 22.42
CA LYS A 171 -14.63 -16.33 22.31
C LYS A 171 -14.86 -15.74 23.71
N VAL A 172 -14.22 -14.62 24.01
CA VAL A 172 -14.31 -13.91 25.30
C VAL A 172 -14.93 -12.53 25.17
N GLU A 173 -14.79 -11.88 24.02
CA GLU A 173 -15.49 -10.64 23.68
C GLU A 173 -15.99 -10.74 22.25
N THR A 174 -17.14 -10.13 21.97
CA THR A 174 -17.78 -10.17 20.66
C THR A 174 -18.03 -8.75 20.17
N ASN A 175 -17.75 -8.50 18.90
CA ASN A 175 -18.10 -7.28 18.17
C ASN A 175 -17.69 -5.98 18.89
N LYS A 176 -16.50 -5.96 19.48
CA LYS A 176 -15.98 -4.80 20.21
C LYS A 176 -15.48 -3.75 19.21
N PRO A 177 -15.91 -2.48 19.35
CA PRO A 177 -15.39 -1.40 18.54
C PRO A 177 -14.01 -0.97 19.04
N HIS A 178 -13.14 -0.57 18.12
CA HIS A 178 -11.88 0.09 18.43
C HIS A 178 -11.56 1.12 17.34
N HIS A 179 -10.94 2.20 17.79
CA HIS A 179 -10.51 3.33 16.98
C HIS A 179 -8.99 3.39 17.06
N TYR A 180 -8.34 3.14 15.95
CA TYR A 180 -6.90 3.23 15.82
C TYR A 180 -6.52 4.52 15.11
N VAL A 181 -5.54 5.23 15.65
CA VAL A 181 -4.87 6.35 15.00
C VAL A 181 -3.38 6.05 15.02
N GLY A 182 -2.72 6.10 13.87
CA GLY A 182 -1.31 5.73 13.80
C GLY A 182 -0.79 5.50 12.41
N PRO A 183 0.40 4.89 12.29
CA PRO A 183 0.91 4.41 11.02
C PRO A 183 -0.10 3.44 10.38
N THR A 184 -0.55 3.78 9.18
CA THR A 184 -1.50 2.98 8.38
C THR A 184 -0.88 2.46 7.10
N LYS A 185 0.31 2.97 6.73
CA LYS A 185 1.06 2.52 5.57
C LYS A 185 2.56 2.58 5.87
N ALA A 186 3.28 1.55 5.45
CA ALA A 186 4.72 1.53 5.39
C ALA A 186 5.12 0.61 4.23
N ALA A 187 5.90 1.11 3.29
CA ALA A 187 6.25 0.36 2.10
C ALA A 187 7.68 0.62 1.62
N ILE A 188 8.29 -0.46 1.13
CA ILE A 188 9.45 -0.41 0.23
C ILE A 188 8.99 -1.14 -1.03
N ASN A 189 8.53 -0.39 -2.02
CA ASN A 189 7.96 -0.92 -3.24
C ASN A 189 9.03 -1.08 -4.32
N LEU A 190 9.12 -2.27 -4.90
CA LEU A 190 9.74 -2.45 -6.20
C LEU A 190 8.66 -2.26 -7.26
N VAL A 191 8.88 -1.32 -8.18
CA VAL A 191 7.88 -0.85 -9.14
C VAL A 191 8.39 -1.06 -10.56
N TYR A 192 7.55 -1.64 -11.42
CA TYR A 192 7.79 -1.77 -12.85
C TYR A 192 6.82 -0.89 -13.63
N LEU A 193 7.35 -0.05 -14.52
CA LEU A 193 6.62 0.92 -15.35
C LEU A 193 6.51 0.40 -16.79
N PHE A 194 5.30 0.43 -17.35
CA PHE A 194 4.99 0.03 -18.74
C PHE A 194 4.87 1.23 -19.67
#